data_AF-A0A6P6YGC9-F1
#
_entry.id   AF-A0A6P6YGC9-F1
#
_cell.length_a   1.000
_cell.length_b   1.000
_cell.length_c   1.000
_cell.angle_alpha   90.00
_cell.angle_beta   90.00
_cell.angle_gamma   90.00
#
_symmetry.space_group_name_H-M   'P 1'
#
loop_
_entity.id
_entity.type
_entity.pdbx_description
1 polymer ?
#
loop_
_entity_poly.entity_id
_entity_poly.type
_entity_poly.pdbx_seq_one_letter_code
_entity_poly.pdbx_strand_id
1 'polypeptide(L)'
;MDYEQQNISWTFSLIKRAILITLNVWISIVFLLIIVIWPQNDYLISIEMLNEIVHSNRNDFIIIETIIAFVLRECLYYYHLFELIQYKSKITEIIIKYCQYDDNELSLKYRNYLIQFYQKSHFIVIISYRMVNIEILAVYFLAIFFVFYLYQCGQIKLIKLIMTTIFLTIYVCHCIFIISDSLILLSFIQRKLFWYQFHSDYVHLYSETDQFNQALRYVLLFTEFWSKSVVVIGLLFYSHQTKMQMQNTLIIFIFILVFSTINILNFSIAHIPSYNRVCWLSVHRWIARSQWLNLDQRKLLNRFPLRYSLKSRLFLQSMTRNQFGFTCGR
;
A
#
# COMPACT_ATOMS: atom_id res chain seq x y z
N MET A 1 13.82 20.94 -4.77
CA MET A 1 14.53 21.86 -5.69
C MET A 1 14.00 21.73 -7.11
N ASP A 2 14.33 20.72 -7.92
CA ASP A 2 13.92 20.70 -9.35
C ASP A 2 12.40 20.69 -9.59
N TYR A 3 11.64 19.93 -8.79
CA TYR A 3 10.17 19.91 -8.87
C TYR A 3 9.53 21.25 -8.46
N GLU A 4 10.06 21.89 -7.41
CA GLU A 4 9.59 23.21 -6.95
C GLU A 4 9.92 24.30 -7.97
N GLN A 5 11.06 24.18 -8.64
CA GLN A 5 11.48 25.07 -9.72
C GLN A 5 10.81 24.74 -11.06
N GLN A 6 9.96 23.71 -11.10
CA GLN A 6 9.28 23.22 -12.30
C GLN A 6 10.24 22.88 -13.46
N ASN A 7 11.47 22.47 -13.13
CA ASN A 7 12.56 22.26 -14.07
C ASN A 7 12.95 20.78 -14.21
N ILE A 8 11.99 19.85 -14.12
CA ILE A 8 12.28 18.44 -14.37
C ILE A 8 12.66 18.26 -15.84
N SER A 9 13.92 17.89 -16.08
CA SER A 9 14.38 17.54 -17.42
C SER A 9 13.83 16.16 -17.82
N TRP A 10 12.90 16.14 -18.77
CA TRP A 10 12.31 14.91 -19.31
C TRP A 10 13.25 14.24 -20.30
N THR A 11 14.38 13.74 -19.81
CA THR A 11 15.31 13.00 -20.64
C THR A 11 14.79 11.58 -20.86
N PHE A 12 15.01 11.04 -22.07
CA PHE A 12 14.61 9.68 -22.42
C PHE A 12 15.19 8.64 -21.45
N SER A 13 16.38 8.87 -20.89
CA SER A 13 17.01 7.99 -19.90
C SER A 13 16.14 7.79 -18.64
N LEU A 14 15.51 8.87 -18.14
CA LEU A 14 14.65 8.81 -16.96
C LEU A 14 13.33 8.09 -17.26
N ILE A 15 12.77 8.32 -18.45
CA ILE A 15 11.45 7.79 -18.84
C ILE A 15 11.54 6.35 -19.36
N LYS A 16 12.70 5.93 -19.89
CA LYS A 16 12.91 4.60 -20.48
C LYS A 16 12.50 3.46 -19.54
N ARG A 17 12.85 3.57 -18.25
CA ARG A 17 12.50 2.55 -17.25
C ARG A 17 10.98 2.49 -17.03
N ALA A 18 10.33 3.64 -16.93
CA ALA A 18 8.87 3.73 -16.82
C ALA A 18 8.17 3.11 -18.04
N ILE A 19 8.62 3.43 -19.26
CA ILE A 19 8.09 2.85 -20.51
C ILE A 19 8.21 1.33 -20.50
N LEU A 20 9.37 0.79 -20.13
CA LEU A 20 9.58 -0.66 -20.10
C LEU A 20 8.67 -1.35 -19.06
N ILE A 21 8.50 -0.74 -17.88
CA ILE A 21 7.61 -1.26 -16.83
C ILE A 21 6.17 -1.27 -17.33
N THR A 22 5.67 -0.14 -17.84
CA THR A 22 4.32 0.00 -18.39
C THR A 22 4.06 -0.99 -19.53
N LEU A 23 5.01 -1.14 -20.46
CA LEU A 23 4.91 -2.09 -21.55
C LEU A 23 4.82 -3.54 -21.05
N ASN A 24 5.61 -3.92 -20.05
CA ASN A 24 5.51 -5.25 -19.43
C ASN A 24 4.15 -5.49 -18.77
N VAL A 25 3.54 -4.45 -18.18
CA VAL A 25 2.20 -4.56 -17.57
C VAL A 25 1.16 -4.82 -18.65
N TRP A 26 1.16 -4.03 -19.73
CA TRP A 26 0.22 -4.19 -20.82
C TRP A 26 0.38 -5.54 -21.53
N ILE A 27 1.61 -6.03 -21.74
CA ILE A 27 1.84 -7.38 -22.25
C ILE A 27 1.23 -8.44 -21.31
N SER A 28 1.40 -8.27 -19.99
CA SER A 28 0.82 -9.19 -19.01
C SER A 28 -0.72 -9.15 -19.03
N ILE A 29 -1.32 -7.96 -19.11
CA ILE A 29 -2.78 -7.79 -19.24
C ILE A 29 -3.30 -8.46 -20.51
N VAL A 30 -2.67 -8.22 -21.67
CA VAL A 30 -3.05 -8.83 -22.94
C VAL A 30 -2.92 -10.35 -22.88
N PHE A 31 -1.84 -10.87 -22.29
CA PHE A 31 -1.66 -12.31 -22.06
C PHE A 31 -2.82 -12.91 -21.26
N LEU A 32 -3.18 -12.31 -20.12
CA LEU A 32 -4.30 -12.79 -19.30
C LEU A 32 -5.64 -12.67 -20.03
N LEU A 33 -5.86 -11.60 -20.79
CA LEU A 33 -7.06 -11.41 -21.61
C LEU A 33 -7.19 -12.48 -22.70
N ILE A 34 -6.09 -12.85 -23.38
CA ILE A 34 -6.11 -13.92 -24.38
C ILE A 34 -6.53 -15.25 -23.74
N ILE A 35 -6.02 -15.56 -22.54
CA ILE A 35 -6.40 -16.79 -21.82
C ILE A 35 -7.91 -16.82 -21.52
N VAL A 36 -8.51 -15.69 -21.14
CA VAL A 36 -9.93 -15.61 -20.77
C VAL A 36 -10.85 -15.55 -21.98
N ILE A 37 -10.55 -14.68 -22.95
CA ILE A 37 -11.44 -14.39 -24.10
C ILE A 37 -11.32 -15.48 -25.17
N TRP A 38 -10.12 -16.06 -25.34
CA TRP A 38 -9.85 -17.05 -26.36
C TRP A 38 -9.32 -18.36 -25.74
N PRO A 39 -10.18 -19.12 -25.03
CA PRO A 39 -9.75 -20.32 -24.31
C PRO A 39 -9.23 -21.41 -25.25
N GLN A 40 -9.74 -21.50 -26.49
CA GLN A 40 -9.35 -22.51 -27.48
C GLN A 40 -8.26 -22.01 -28.44
N ASN A 41 -7.22 -21.37 -27.92
CA ASN A 41 -6.12 -20.90 -28.75
C ASN A 41 -4.99 -21.95 -28.87
N ASP A 42 -4.30 -21.95 -30.01
CA ASP A 42 -3.22 -22.90 -30.32
C ASP A 42 -1.87 -22.53 -29.66
N TYR A 43 -1.76 -21.33 -29.08
CA TYR A 43 -0.47 -20.75 -28.67
C TYR A 43 -0.23 -20.77 -27.15
N LEU A 44 -1.26 -20.75 -26.32
CA LEU A 44 -1.23 -20.63 -24.86
C LEU A 44 -2.08 -21.71 -24.21
N ILE A 45 -1.65 -22.22 -23.05
CA ILE A 45 -2.43 -23.18 -22.28
C ILE A 45 -3.86 -22.65 -22.07
N SER A 46 -4.84 -23.50 -22.39
CA SER A 46 -6.25 -23.14 -22.24
C SER A 46 -6.63 -23.11 -20.77
N ILE A 47 -7.60 -22.28 -20.44
CA ILE A 47 -8.12 -22.23 -19.07
C ILE A 47 -8.79 -23.53 -18.64
N GLU A 48 -9.36 -24.27 -19.60
CA GLU A 48 -9.94 -25.59 -19.40
C GLU A 48 -8.86 -26.60 -18.97
N MET A 49 -7.71 -26.61 -19.65
CA MET A 49 -6.58 -27.45 -19.27
C MET A 49 -6.04 -27.08 -17.89
N LEU A 50 -6.00 -25.78 -17.57
CA LEU A 50 -5.60 -25.30 -16.24
C LEU A 50 -6.62 -25.72 -15.16
N ASN A 51 -7.91 -25.67 -15.45
CA ASN A 51 -8.99 -26.16 -14.59
C ASN A 51 -8.87 -27.67 -14.34
N GLU A 52 -8.59 -28.45 -15.38
CA GLU A 52 -8.39 -29.90 -15.25
C GLU A 52 -7.19 -30.23 -14.36
N ILE A 53 -6.07 -29.53 -14.54
CA ILE A 53 -4.83 -29.75 -13.78
C ILE A 53 -5.00 -29.39 -12.30
N VAL A 54 -5.60 -28.23 -12.02
CA VAL A 54 -5.83 -27.74 -10.65
C VAL A 54 -7.09 -28.39 -10.04
N HIS A 55 -7.76 -29.26 -10.78
CA HIS A 55 -9.05 -29.85 -10.40
C HIS A 55 -10.05 -28.83 -9.84
N SER A 56 -10.06 -27.67 -10.49
CA SER A 56 -10.76 -26.47 -10.05
C SER A 56 -11.65 -25.99 -11.18
N ASN A 57 -12.92 -25.79 -10.89
CA ASN A 57 -13.82 -25.15 -11.84
C ASN A 57 -13.65 -23.64 -11.76
N ARG A 58 -13.72 -22.95 -12.91
CA ARG A 58 -13.79 -21.49 -12.98
C ARG A 58 -12.54 -20.73 -12.48
N ASN A 59 -11.34 -21.18 -12.84
CA ASN A 59 -10.12 -20.36 -12.64
C ASN A 59 -10.14 -19.06 -13.46
N ASP A 60 -11.10 -18.87 -14.37
CA ASP A 60 -11.35 -17.62 -15.09
C ASP A 60 -11.59 -16.44 -14.15
N PHE A 61 -12.24 -16.66 -13.01
CA PHE A 61 -12.46 -15.57 -12.06
C PHE A 61 -11.18 -15.03 -11.45
N ILE A 62 -10.22 -15.91 -11.11
CA ILE A 62 -8.92 -15.50 -10.55
C ILE A 62 -8.14 -14.67 -11.57
N ILE A 63 -8.18 -15.10 -12.84
CA ILE A 63 -7.51 -14.39 -13.93
C ILE A 63 -8.18 -13.03 -14.19
N ILE A 64 -9.51 -12.97 -14.22
CA ILE A 64 -10.27 -11.72 -14.36
C ILE A 64 -9.95 -10.75 -13.22
N GLU A 65 -9.91 -11.23 -11.98
CA GLU A 65 -9.54 -10.42 -10.83
C GLU A 65 -8.13 -9.83 -10.98
N THR A 66 -7.18 -10.65 -11.41
CA THR A 66 -5.80 -10.23 -11.66
C THR A 66 -5.73 -9.15 -12.76
N ILE A 67 -6.52 -9.29 -13.84
CA ILE A 67 -6.63 -8.27 -14.89
C ILE A 67 -7.15 -6.96 -14.31
N ILE A 68 -8.22 -7.02 -13.50
CA ILE A 68 -8.80 -5.83 -12.85
C ILE A 68 -7.76 -5.15 -11.97
N ALA A 69 -6.97 -5.92 -11.20
CA ALA A 69 -5.86 -5.41 -10.39
C ALA A 69 -4.88 -4.59 -11.22
N PHE A 70 -4.40 -5.18 -12.32
CA PHE A 70 -3.36 -4.60 -13.14
C PHE A 70 -3.87 -3.34 -13.84
N VAL A 71 -5.09 -3.38 -14.39
CA VAL A 71 -5.71 -2.21 -15.03
C VAL A 71 -5.88 -1.08 -14.02
N LEU A 72 -6.45 -1.36 -12.84
CA LEU A 72 -6.64 -0.34 -11.82
C LEU A 72 -5.32 0.27 -11.35
N ARG A 73 -4.28 -0.56 -11.18
CA ARG A 73 -2.94 -0.09 -10.81
C ARG A 73 -2.34 0.82 -11.89
N GLU A 74 -2.46 0.46 -13.16
CA GLU A 74 -2.00 1.31 -14.27
C GLU A 74 -2.78 2.62 -14.32
N CYS A 75 -4.11 2.59 -14.12
CA CYS A 75 -4.91 3.81 -14.04
C CYS A 75 -4.43 4.75 -12.92
N LEU A 76 -4.15 4.21 -11.72
CA LEU A 76 -3.59 4.97 -10.61
C LEU A 76 -2.18 5.50 -10.93
N TYR A 77 -1.34 4.70 -11.57
CA TYR A 77 -0.01 5.10 -12.00
C TYR A 77 -0.07 6.27 -12.98
N TYR A 78 -0.91 6.20 -14.02
CA TYR A 78 -1.09 7.29 -14.98
C TYR A 78 -1.69 8.54 -14.33
N TYR A 79 -2.65 8.38 -13.41
CA TYR A 79 -3.20 9.51 -12.66
C TYR A 79 -2.10 10.25 -11.89
N HIS A 80 -1.28 9.54 -11.12
CA HIS A 80 -0.18 10.17 -10.38
C HIS A 80 0.93 10.70 -11.28
N LEU A 81 1.23 10.02 -12.38
CA LEU A 81 2.19 10.51 -13.38
C LEU A 81 1.70 11.83 -14.00
N PHE A 82 0.42 11.95 -14.31
CA PHE A 82 -0.17 13.16 -14.86
C PHE A 82 -0.15 14.31 -13.84
N GLU A 83 -0.52 14.05 -12.58
CA GLU A 83 -0.38 15.03 -11.50
C GLU A 83 1.09 15.47 -11.32
N LEU A 84 2.03 14.53 -11.44
CA LEU A 84 3.46 14.81 -11.35
C LEU A 84 3.92 15.73 -12.51
N ILE A 85 3.55 15.41 -13.74
CA ILE A 85 3.88 16.20 -14.94
C ILE A 85 3.29 17.62 -14.85
N GLN A 86 2.07 17.75 -14.32
CA GLN A 86 1.43 19.05 -14.13
C GLN A 86 1.96 19.84 -12.93
N TYR A 87 2.92 19.30 -12.18
CA TYR A 87 3.39 19.87 -10.92
C TYR A 87 2.26 20.10 -9.89
N LYS A 88 1.23 19.25 -9.90
CA LYS A 88 0.06 19.28 -9.00
C LYS A 88 -0.01 18.09 -8.05
N SER A 89 1.03 17.25 -8.04
CA SER A 89 1.06 16.07 -7.19
C SER A 89 1.23 16.50 -5.74
N LYS A 90 0.11 16.47 -5.00
CA LYS A 90 0.11 16.67 -3.54
C LYS A 90 1.05 15.69 -2.84
N ILE A 91 1.14 14.46 -3.35
CA ILE A 91 2.08 13.46 -2.83
C ILE A 91 3.51 13.97 -2.98
N THR A 92 3.87 14.55 -4.12
CA THR A 92 5.21 15.05 -4.37
C THR A 92 5.52 16.31 -3.55
N GLU A 93 4.55 17.22 -3.40
CA GLU A 93 4.68 18.38 -2.49
C GLU A 93 4.91 17.94 -1.04
N ILE A 94 4.11 16.99 -0.54
CA ILE A 94 4.31 16.35 0.77
C ILE A 94 5.67 15.65 0.82
N ILE A 95 6.11 15.02 -0.28
CA ILE A 95 7.42 14.38 -0.32
C ILE A 95 8.51 15.42 -0.11
N ILE A 96 8.52 16.50 -0.90
CA ILE A 96 9.56 17.52 -0.89
C ILE A 96 9.58 18.30 0.42
N LYS A 97 8.42 18.82 0.84
CA LYS A 97 8.27 19.61 2.06
C LYS A 97 8.82 18.89 3.28
N TYR A 98 8.62 17.57 3.32
CA TYR A 98 9.03 16.74 4.45
C TYR A 98 10.28 15.90 4.21
N CYS A 99 10.88 15.94 3.01
CA CYS A 99 12.17 15.28 2.77
C CYS A 99 13.34 16.12 3.25
N GLN A 100 13.16 17.43 3.39
CA GLN A 100 14.20 18.38 3.79
C GLN A 100 14.33 18.54 5.31
N TYR A 101 13.69 17.67 6.09
CA TYR A 101 13.79 17.73 7.54
C TYR A 101 15.22 17.39 7.99
N ASP A 102 15.86 18.30 8.72
CA ASP A 102 17.24 18.12 9.18
C ASP A 102 17.28 17.23 10.43
N ASP A 103 17.63 15.96 10.23
CA ASP A 103 17.85 14.97 11.31
C ASP A 103 18.92 15.41 12.33
N ASN A 104 19.68 16.48 12.05
CA ASN A 104 20.63 17.05 13.00
C ASN A 104 19.98 17.96 14.05
N GLU A 105 18.72 18.37 13.88
CA GLU A 105 17.99 19.15 14.90
C GLU A 105 17.58 18.30 16.12
N LEU A 106 17.61 16.97 16.02
CA LEU A 106 17.32 16.11 17.17
C LEU A 106 18.50 15.94 18.10
N SER A 107 18.17 15.82 19.39
CA SER A 107 19.10 15.26 20.35
C SER A 107 19.61 13.88 19.89
N LEU A 108 20.90 13.64 20.09
CA LEU A 108 21.61 12.40 19.73
C LEU A 108 20.86 11.13 20.19
N LYS A 109 20.23 11.18 21.37
CA LYS A 109 19.48 10.05 21.93
C LYS A 109 18.29 9.65 21.05
N TYR A 110 17.47 10.61 20.61
CA TYR A 110 16.31 10.33 19.75
C TYR A 110 16.74 9.92 18.35
N ARG A 111 17.80 10.54 17.81
CA ARG A 111 18.40 10.14 16.54
C ARG A 111 18.84 8.67 16.55
N ASN A 112 19.46 8.21 17.65
CA ASN A 112 19.88 6.81 17.78
C ASN A 112 18.69 5.83 17.82
N TYR A 113 17.61 6.15 18.56
CA TYR A 113 16.40 5.33 18.54
C TYR A 113 15.78 5.25 17.16
N LEU A 114 15.80 6.37 16.43
CA LEU A 114 15.27 6.47 15.10
C LEU A 114 16.06 5.60 14.10
N ILE A 115 17.39 5.70 14.14
CA ILE A 115 18.28 4.87 13.33
C ILE A 115 18.01 3.38 13.62
N GLN A 116 17.88 3.00 14.88
CA GLN A 116 17.55 1.62 15.26
C GLN A 116 16.18 1.17 14.77
N PHE A 117 15.15 2.02 14.90
CA PHE A 117 13.81 1.72 14.40
C PHE A 117 13.80 1.54 12.88
N TYR A 118 14.48 2.43 12.15
CA TYR A 118 14.61 2.33 10.69
C TYR A 118 15.37 1.10 10.25
N GLN A 119 16.47 0.76 10.90
CA GLN A 119 17.21 -0.47 10.62
C GLN A 119 16.30 -1.69 10.81
N LYS A 120 15.53 -1.74 11.90
CA LYS A 120 14.58 -2.83 12.16
C LYS A 120 13.43 -2.88 11.14
N SER A 121 12.80 -1.76 10.85
CA SER A 121 11.70 -1.68 9.86
C SER A 121 12.17 -2.07 8.46
N HIS A 122 13.31 -1.52 8.02
CA HIS A 122 13.92 -1.87 6.75
C HIS A 122 14.30 -3.35 6.67
N PHE A 123 14.83 -3.91 7.75
CA PHE A 123 15.13 -5.34 7.84
C PHE A 123 13.87 -6.21 7.71
N ILE A 124 12.79 -5.86 8.42
CA ILE A 124 11.50 -6.54 8.31
C ILE A 124 10.99 -6.50 6.86
N VAL A 125 10.99 -5.32 6.24
CA VAL A 125 10.51 -5.15 4.85
C VAL A 125 11.35 -5.97 3.86
N ILE A 126 12.68 -6.00 4.02
CA ILE A 126 13.56 -6.83 3.18
C ILE A 126 13.24 -8.33 3.37
N ILE A 127 13.04 -8.79 4.60
CA ILE A 127 12.69 -10.19 4.86
C ILE A 127 11.34 -10.51 4.24
N SER A 128 10.31 -9.71 4.50
CA SER A 128 8.97 -9.91 3.94
C SER A 128 9.01 -9.96 2.42
N TYR A 129 9.74 -9.03 1.79
CA TYR A 129 9.94 -9.01 0.35
C TYR A 129 10.62 -10.29 -0.17
N ARG A 130 11.70 -10.73 0.47
CA ARG A 130 12.42 -11.95 0.07
C ARG A 130 11.55 -13.20 0.22
N MET A 131 10.77 -13.30 1.30
CA MET A 131 9.86 -14.43 1.53
C MET A 131 8.81 -14.51 0.43
N VAL A 132 8.15 -13.40 0.10
CA VAL A 132 7.13 -13.37 -0.97
C VAL A 132 7.75 -13.69 -2.34
N ASN A 133 8.96 -13.20 -2.62
CA ASN A 133 9.65 -13.56 -3.86
C ASN A 133 9.98 -15.05 -3.97
N ILE A 134 10.43 -15.69 -2.88
CA ILE A 134 10.72 -17.13 -2.87
C ILE A 134 9.43 -17.91 -3.14
N GLU A 135 8.32 -17.51 -2.54
CA GLU A 135 7.01 -18.12 -2.77
C GLU A 135 6.56 -18.01 -4.22
N ILE A 136 6.63 -16.81 -4.81
CA ILE A 136 6.27 -16.58 -6.22
C ILE A 136 7.18 -17.38 -7.17
N LEU A 137 8.48 -17.43 -6.88
CA LEU A 137 9.42 -18.22 -7.68
C LEU A 137 9.12 -19.71 -7.58
N ALA A 138 8.76 -20.23 -6.40
CA ALA A 138 8.37 -21.63 -6.23
C ALA A 138 7.12 -21.96 -7.05
N VAL A 139 6.09 -21.11 -7.01
CA VAL A 139 4.88 -21.26 -7.84
C VAL A 139 5.22 -21.23 -9.33
N TYR A 140 6.11 -20.34 -9.75
CA TYR A 140 6.60 -20.25 -11.12
C TYR A 140 7.34 -21.51 -11.59
N PHE A 141 8.27 -22.04 -10.77
CA PHE A 141 8.98 -23.29 -11.09
C PHE A 141 8.02 -24.47 -11.21
N LEU A 142 7.05 -24.59 -10.30
CA LEU A 142 6.01 -25.61 -10.39
C LEU A 142 5.22 -25.46 -11.69
N ALA A 143 4.76 -24.25 -12.01
CA ALA A 143 4.01 -23.99 -13.24
C ALA A 143 4.80 -24.39 -14.49
N ILE A 144 6.09 -24.02 -14.60
CA ILE A 144 6.94 -24.43 -15.74
C ILE A 144 7.09 -25.94 -15.81
N PHE A 145 7.36 -26.59 -14.68
CA PHE A 145 7.47 -28.04 -14.62
C PHE A 145 6.20 -28.71 -15.16
N PHE A 146 5.02 -28.20 -14.80
CA PHE A 146 3.76 -28.68 -15.33
C PHE A 146 3.61 -28.44 -16.84
N VAL A 147 3.90 -27.24 -17.35
CA VAL A 147 3.86 -26.97 -18.80
C VAL A 147 4.77 -27.93 -19.56
N PHE A 148 5.96 -28.20 -19.02
CA PHE A 148 6.91 -29.15 -19.60
C PHE A 148 6.40 -30.60 -19.55
N TYR A 149 5.77 -31.02 -18.45
CA TYR A 149 5.16 -32.34 -18.33
C TYR A 149 4.05 -32.56 -19.38
N LEU A 150 3.17 -31.57 -19.59
CA LEU A 150 2.12 -31.64 -20.62
C LEU A 150 2.70 -31.80 -22.02
N TYR A 151 3.85 -31.18 -22.29
CA TYR A 151 4.57 -31.34 -23.54
C TYR A 151 5.13 -32.76 -23.70
N GLN A 152 5.73 -33.33 -22.65
CA GLN A 152 6.22 -34.72 -22.68
C GLN A 152 5.10 -35.73 -22.92
N CYS A 153 3.90 -35.48 -22.39
CA CYS A 153 2.72 -36.32 -22.63
C CYS A 153 2.12 -36.14 -24.04
N GLY A 154 2.67 -35.26 -24.89
CA GLY A 154 2.15 -34.98 -26.23
C GLY A 154 0.83 -34.22 -26.24
N GLN A 155 0.39 -33.66 -25.11
CA GLN A 155 -0.88 -32.93 -25.00
C GLN A 155 -0.78 -31.51 -25.57
N ILE A 156 0.41 -30.92 -25.59
CA ILE A 156 0.67 -29.60 -26.16
C ILE A 156 1.82 -29.65 -27.18
N LYS A 157 1.74 -28.79 -28.20
CA LYS A 157 2.80 -28.62 -29.21
C LYS A 157 3.98 -27.80 -28.64
N LEU A 158 5.17 -27.95 -29.23
CA LEU A 158 6.37 -27.21 -28.83
C LEU A 158 6.17 -25.68 -28.84
N ILE A 159 5.49 -25.15 -29.86
CA ILE A 159 5.22 -23.70 -29.95
C ILE A 159 4.38 -23.21 -28.77
N LYS A 160 3.43 -24.02 -28.30
CA LYS A 160 2.56 -23.73 -27.16
C LYS A 160 3.33 -23.72 -25.84
N LEU A 161 4.28 -24.64 -25.68
CA LEU A 161 5.23 -24.67 -24.56
C LEU A 161 6.08 -23.39 -24.53
N ILE A 162 6.72 -23.04 -25.65
CA ILE A 162 7.61 -21.87 -25.73
C ILE A 162 6.85 -20.58 -25.41
N MET A 163 5.73 -20.36 -26.07
CA MET A 163 4.93 -19.15 -25.89
C MET A 163 4.39 -19.03 -24.46
N THR A 164 3.81 -20.10 -23.91
CA THR A 164 3.30 -20.09 -22.53
C THR A 164 4.43 -19.79 -21.54
N THR A 165 5.62 -20.37 -21.72
CA THR A 165 6.76 -20.14 -20.81
C THR A 165 7.23 -18.69 -20.86
N ILE A 166 7.34 -18.09 -22.06
CA ILE A 166 7.76 -16.69 -22.23
C ILE A 166 6.77 -15.75 -21.53
N PHE A 167 5.46 -15.88 -21.81
CA PHE A 167 4.46 -15.00 -21.21
C PHE A 167 4.32 -15.19 -19.70
N LEU A 168 4.41 -16.44 -19.21
CA LEU A 168 4.41 -16.72 -17.78
C LEU A 168 5.60 -16.07 -17.07
N THR A 169 6.78 -16.08 -17.71
CA THR A 169 7.98 -15.40 -17.18
C THR A 169 7.74 -13.89 -17.06
N ILE A 170 7.20 -13.25 -18.12
CA ILE A 170 6.89 -11.82 -18.12
C ILE A 170 5.88 -11.48 -17.01
N TYR A 171 4.82 -12.28 -16.90
CA TYR A 171 3.79 -12.15 -15.86
C TYR A 171 4.39 -12.23 -14.45
N VAL A 172 5.21 -13.25 -14.18
CA VAL A 172 5.85 -13.43 -12.87
C VAL A 172 6.82 -12.30 -12.54
N CYS A 173 7.63 -11.86 -13.51
CA CYS A 173 8.49 -10.69 -13.34
C CYS A 173 7.66 -9.44 -12.98
N HIS A 174 6.49 -9.28 -13.59
CA HIS A 174 5.61 -8.16 -13.29
C HIS A 174 4.99 -8.26 -11.88
N CYS A 175 4.51 -9.43 -11.46
CA CYS A 175 4.01 -9.68 -10.11
C CYS A 175 5.07 -9.37 -9.04
N ILE A 176 6.29 -9.85 -9.23
CA ILE A 176 7.42 -9.56 -8.34
C ILE A 176 7.62 -8.05 -8.25
N PHE A 177 7.66 -7.36 -9.40
CA PHE A 177 7.82 -5.90 -9.43
C PHE A 177 6.71 -5.15 -8.69
N ILE A 178 5.43 -5.53 -8.89
CA ILE A 178 4.28 -4.93 -8.19
C ILE A 178 4.46 -5.04 -6.68
N ILE A 179 4.78 -6.24 -6.20
CA ILE A 179 4.86 -6.53 -4.78
C ILE A 179 6.07 -5.84 -4.16
N SER A 180 7.22 -5.86 -4.86
CA SER A 180 8.41 -5.09 -4.47
C SER A 180 8.07 -3.62 -4.25
N ASP A 181 7.45 -3.01 -5.25
CA ASP A 181 7.14 -1.59 -5.26
C ASP A 181 6.14 -1.23 -4.15
N SER A 182 5.11 -2.06 -3.95
CA SER A 182 4.11 -1.89 -2.90
C SER A 182 4.71 -1.98 -1.49
N LEU A 183 5.62 -2.94 -1.25
CA LEU A 183 6.29 -3.09 0.04
C LEU A 183 7.29 -1.96 0.32
N ILE A 184 8.04 -1.53 -0.71
CA ILE A 184 8.97 -0.40 -0.59
C ILE A 184 8.19 0.88 -0.30
N LEU A 185 7.09 1.13 -1.03
CA LEU A 185 6.24 2.29 -0.83
C LEU A 185 5.65 2.30 0.59
N LEU A 186 5.14 1.16 1.06
CA LEU A 186 4.63 1.03 2.43
C LEU A 186 5.71 1.34 3.46
N SER A 187 6.94 0.83 3.26
CA SER A 187 8.06 1.11 4.16
C SER A 187 8.44 2.59 4.18
N PHE A 188 8.43 3.24 3.01
CA PHE A 188 8.76 4.66 2.87
C PHE A 188 7.71 5.52 3.59
N ILE A 189 6.43 5.21 3.39
CA ILE A 189 5.32 5.90 4.04
C ILE A 189 5.36 5.70 5.56
N GLN A 190 5.58 4.47 6.05
CA GLN A 190 5.69 4.18 7.48
C GLN A 190 6.86 4.91 8.14
N ARG A 191 8.04 4.94 7.49
CA ARG A 191 9.22 5.67 7.98
C ARG A 191 8.91 7.16 8.15
N LYS A 192 8.12 7.73 7.23
CA LYS A 192 7.80 9.15 7.20
C LYS A 192 6.66 9.56 8.14
N LEU A 193 5.63 8.74 8.28
CA LEU A 193 4.49 8.98 9.17
C LEU A 193 4.89 8.94 10.65
N PHE A 194 5.76 8.00 11.04
CA PHE A 194 6.23 7.89 12.43
C PHE A 194 7.07 9.11 12.85
N TRP A 195 7.77 9.70 11.89
CA TRP A 195 8.58 10.90 12.06
C TRP A 195 7.75 12.16 12.30
N TYR A 196 6.68 12.30 11.54
CA TYR A 196 5.84 13.48 11.56
C TYR A 196 4.98 13.59 12.82
N GLN A 197 4.61 12.45 13.41
CA GLN A 197 3.80 12.38 14.63
C GLN A 197 4.51 12.92 15.88
N PHE A 198 5.84 13.07 15.83
CA PHE A 198 6.64 13.45 16.99
C PHE A 198 7.19 14.89 16.92
N HIS A 199 7.21 15.56 15.76
CA HIS A 199 8.08 16.75 15.59
C HIS A 199 7.45 18.07 15.11
N SER A 200 6.27 18.10 14.47
CA SER A 200 5.67 19.37 14.05
C SER A 200 4.41 19.67 14.84
N ASP A 201 4.42 20.71 15.67
CA ASP A 201 3.35 21.12 16.58
C ASP A 201 1.94 21.08 15.94
N TYR A 202 1.18 20.03 16.30
CA TYR A 202 -0.25 19.70 16.25
C TYR A 202 -1.27 20.56 15.46
N VAL A 203 -1.07 21.86 15.26
CA VAL A 203 -1.99 22.81 14.62
C VAL A 203 -1.74 22.96 13.12
N HIS A 204 -0.48 22.96 12.66
CA HIS A 204 -0.17 22.91 11.22
C HIS A 204 -0.53 21.54 10.63
N LEU A 205 -0.52 20.50 11.47
CA LEU A 205 -0.95 19.15 11.12
C LEU A 205 -2.43 19.08 10.73
N TYR A 206 -3.32 19.87 11.34
CA TYR A 206 -4.76 19.77 11.10
C TYR A 206 -5.13 20.05 9.63
N SER A 207 -4.59 21.12 9.04
CA SER A 207 -4.89 21.49 7.65
C SER A 207 -4.28 20.52 6.63
N GLU A 208 -3.17 19.85 6.98
CA GLU A 208 -2.52 18.89 6.08
C GLU A 208 -3.02 17.46 6.25
N THR A 209 -3.48 17.09 7.45
CA THR A 209 -4.13 15.80 7.71
C THR A 209 -5.45 15.72 6.94
N ASP A 210 -6.14 16.83 6.70
CA ASP A 210 -7.33 16.88 5.84
C ASP A 210 -7.00 16.53 4.38
N GLN A 211 -5.92 17.09 3.84
CA GLN A 211 -5.47 16.79 2.46
C GLN A 211 -4.91 15.37 2.34
N PHE A 212 -4.20 14.88 3.36
CA PHE A 212 -3.75 13.49 3.41
C PHE A 212 -4.91 12.51 3.57
N ASN A 213 -5.93 12.84 4.38
CA ASN A 213 -7.14 12.04 4.51
C ASN A 213 -7.85 11.89 3.16
N GLN A 214 -7.84 12.91 2.30
CA GLN A 214 -8.37 12.77 0.94
C GLN A 214 -7.60 11.70 0.15
N ALA A 215 -6.27 11.73 0.14
CA ALA A 215 -5.47 10.73 -0.58
C ALA A 215 -5.61 9.32 0.03
N LEU A 216 -5.50 9.20 1.35
CA LEU A 216 -5.66 7.95 2.08
C LEU A 216 -7.06 7.37 1.90
N ARG A 217 -8.10 8.21 1.83
CA ARG A 217 -9.47 7.79 1.56
C ARG A 217 -9.59 7.09 0.22
N TYR A 218 -8.93 7.58 -0.84
CA TYR A 218 -8.92 6.89 -2.13
C TYR A 218 -8.21 5.54 -2.06
N VAL A 219 -7.06 5.46 -1.39
CA VAL A 219 -6.30 4.20 -1.22
C VAL A 219 -7.09 3.18 -0.38
N LEU A 220 -7.70 3.62 0.72
CA LEU A 220 -8.52 2.76 1.58
C LEU A 220 -9.78 2.30 0.88
N LEU A 221 -10.47 3.20 0.17
CA LEU A 221 -11.64 2.85 -0.65
C LEU A 221 -11.25 1.84 -1.72
N PHE A 222 -10.12 2.03 -2.39
CA PHE A 222 -9.59 1.09 -3.36
C PHE A 222 -9.33 -0.29 -2.75
N THR A 223 -8.66 -0.31 -1.60
CA THR A 223 -8.30 -1.54 -0.89
C THR A 223 -9.55 -2.26 -0.35
N GLU A 224 -10.57 -1.50 0.05
CA GLU A 224 -11.87 -2.03 0.46
C GLU A 224 -12.64 -2.62 -0.73
N PHE A 225 -12.71 -1.91 -1.86
CA PHE A 225 -13.31 -2.44 -3.08
C PHE A 225 -12.60 -3.71 -3.55
N TRP A 226 -11.27 -3.71 -3.51
CA TRP A 226 -10.46 -4.90 -3.80
C TRP A 226 -10.85 -6.06 -2.88
N SER A 227 -10.85 -5.86 -1.56
CA SER A 227 -11.19 -6.91 -0.60
C SER A 227 -12.60 -7.47 -0.76
N LYS A 228 -13.58 -6.63 -1.10
CA LYS A 228 -14.97 -7.05 -1.33
C LYS A 228 -15.10 -7.82 -2.64
N SER A 229 -14.41 -7.39 -3.69
CA SER A 229 -14.32 -8.14 -4.95
C SER A 229 -13.72 -9.52 -4.74
N VAL A 230 -12.62 -9.63 -3.98
CA VAL A 230 -11.99 -10.92 -3.60
C VAL A 230 -13.00 -11.86 -2.94
N VAL A 231 -13.83 -11.35 -2.01
CA VAL A 231 -14.83 -12.17 -1.32
C VAL A 231 -15.95 -12.61 -2.26
N VAL A 232 -16.48 -11.71 -3.10
CA VAL A 232 -17.54 -12.06 -4.05
C VAL A 232 -17.02 -13.11 -5.03
N ILE A 233 -15.81 -12.93 -5.54
CA ILE A 233 -15.16 -13.89 -6.45
C ILE A 233 -14.88 -15.21 -5.74
N GLY A 234 -14.36 -15.19 -4.51
CA GLY A 234 -14.15 -16.39 -3.70
C GLY A 234 -15.44 -17.17 -3.45
N LEU A 235 -16.57 -16.47 -3.21
CA LEU A 235 -17.88 -17.09 -3.04
C LEU A 235 -18.43 -17.68 -4.35
N LEU A 236 -18.30 -16.96 -5.48
CA LEU A 236 -18.67 -17.46 -6.80
C LEU A 236 -17.82 -18.66 -7.21
N PHE A 237 -16.53 -18.62 -6.90
CA PHE A 237 -15.61 -19.73 -7.11
C PHE A 237 -16.02 -20.95 -6.30
N TYR A 238 -16.32 -20.77 -5.00
CA TYR A 238 -16.79 -21.83 -4.11
C TYR A 238 -18.12 -22.44 -4.60
N SER A 239 -19.09 -21.61 -5.02
CA SER A 239 -20.41 -22.09 -5.43
C SER A 239 -20.39 -22.96 -6.69
N HIS A 240 -19.36 -22.83 -7.53
CA HIS A 240 -19.20 -23.60 -8.76
C HIS A 240 -18.36 -24.89 -8.58
N GLN A 241 -17.82 -25.14 -7.39
CA GLN A 241 -17.11 -26.39 -7.10
C GLN A 241 -18.12 -27.50 -6.79
N THR A 242 -18.09 -28.58 -7.57
CA THR A 242 -18.93 -29.77 -7.31
C THR A 242 -18.30 -30.71 -6.28
N LYS A 243 -16.97 -30.70 -6.15
CA LYS A 243 -16.21 -31.44 -5.14
C LYS A 243 -15.12 -30.55 -4.53
N MET A 244 -15.05 -30.53 -3.20
CA MET A 244 -14.04 -29.78 -2.47
C MET A 244 -12.75 -30.61 -2.35
N GLN A 245 -11.79 -30.34 -3.24
CA GLN A 245 -10.46 -30.92 -3.16
C GLN A 245 -9.53 -30.08 -2.26
N MET A 246 -8.40 -30.65 -1.84
CA MET A 246 -7.42 -29.96 -0.99
C MET A 246 -6.91 -28.66 -1.62
N GLN A 247 -6.72 -28.63 -2.95
CA GLN A 247 -6.29 -27.45 -3.70
C GLN A 247 -7.35 -26.34 -3.65
N ASN A 248 -8.61 -26.67 -3.95
CA ASN A 248 -9.73 -25.71 -3.90
C ASN A 248 -9.92 -25.15 -2.49
N THR A 249 -9.77 -26.00 -1.47
CA THR A 249 -9.85 -25.60 -0.05
C THR A 249 -8.73 -24.63 0.31
N LEU A 250 -7.51 -24.87 -0.19
CA LEU A 250 -6.37 -23.98 0.02
C LEU A 250 -6.56 -22.62 -0.67
N ILE A 251 -7.09 -22.59 -1.90
CA ILE A 251 -7.42 -21.34 -2.61
C ILE A 251 -8.43 -20.51 -1.82
N ILE A 252 -9.51 -21.14 -1.32
CA ILE A 252 -10.52 -20.45 -0.51
C ILE A 252 -9.90 -19.92 0.79
N PHE A 253 -9.02 -20.69 1.42
CA PHE A 253 -8.32 -20.24 2.62
C PHE A 253 -7.43 -19.03 2.33
N ILE A 254 -6.75 -18.99 1.18
CA ILE A 254 -5.99 -17.81 0.72
C ILE A 254 -6.92 -16.60 0.57
N PHE A 255 -8.08 -16.74 -0.07
CA PHE A 255 -9.03 -15.62 -0.20
C PHE A 255 -9.51 -15.10 1.16
N ILE A 256 -9.81 -15.99 2.11
CA ILE A 256 -10.18 -15.61 3.47
C ILE A 256 -9.03 -14.87 4.16
N LEU A 257 -7.80 -15.37 4.06
CA LEU A 257 -6.62 -14.71 4.63
C LEU A 257 -6.38 -13.33 4.03
N VAL A 258 -6.48 -13.17 2.71
CA VAL A 258 -6.35 -11.87 2.04
C VAL A 258 -7.43 -10.90 2.53
N PHE A 259 -8.68 -11.34 2.61
CA PHE A 259 -9.76 -10.52 3.15
C PHE A 259 -9.54 -10.14 4.63
N SER A 260 -9.16 -11.11 5.47
CA SER A 260 -8.90 -10.88 6.90
C SER A 260 -7.73 -9.92 7.12
N THR A 261 -6.64 -10.07 6.36
CA THR A 261 -5.47 -9.17 6.46
C THR A 261 -5.83 -7.75 6.05
N ILE A 262 -6.60 -7.55 4.98
CA ILE A 262 -7.09 -6.22 4.58
C ILE A 262 -8.00 -5.62 5.67
N ASN A 263 -8.90 -6.41 6.26
CA ASN A 263 -9.76 -5.91 7.35
C ASN A 263 -8.97 -5.60 8.61
N ILE A 264 -7.96 -6.40 8.98
CA ILE A 264 -7.08 -6.12 10.11
C ILE A 264 -6.29 -4.84 9.85
N LEU A 265 -5.80 -4.63 8.62
CA LEU A 265 -5.13 -3.40 8.21
C LEU A 265 -6.09 -2.21 8.34
N ASN A 266 -7.30 -2.29 7.79
CA ASN A 266 -8.33 -1.25 7.88
C ASN A 266 -8.73 -0.96 9.34
N PHE A 267 -8.91 -2.00 10.16
CA PHE A 267 -9.19 -1.89 11.59
C PHE A 267 -8.05 -1.22 12.35
N SER A 268 -6.81 -1.60 12.04
CA SER A 268 -5.61 -1.02 12.64
C SER A 268 -5.49 0.45 12.27
N ILE A 269 -5.71 0.81 11.01
CA ILE A 269 -5.73 2.19 10.52
C ILE A 269 -6.85 3.00 11.19
N ALA A 270 -8.05 2.42 11.32
CA ALA A 270 -9.16 3.03 12.04
C ALA A 270 -8.91 3.18 13.55
N HIS A 271 -7.98 2.40 14.14
CA HIS A 271 -7.55 2.52 15.53
C HIS A 271 -6.37 3.50 15.75
N ILE A 272 -5.63 3.87 14.71
CA ILE A 272 -4.62 4.95 14.79
C ILE A 272 -5.16 6.23 15.46
N PRO A 273 -6.39 6.73 15.17
CA PRO A 273 -6.96 7.87 15.90
C PRO A 273 -7.15 7.65 17.40
N SER A 274 -7.40 6.42 17.88
CA SER A 274 -7.61 6.17 19.31
C SER A 274 -6.29 6.21 20.10
N TYR A 275 -5.20 5.67 19.52
CA TYR A 275 -3.86 5.85 20.05
C TYR A 275 -3.40 7.31 19.98
N ASN A 276 -3.75 8.01 18.90
CA ASN A 276 -3.51 9.44 18.76
C ASN A 276 -4.30 10.25 19.82
N ARG A 277 -5.51 9.82 20.19
CA ARG A 277 -6.30 10.43 21.27
C ARG A 277 -5.66 10.23 22.65
N VAL A 278 -5.09 9.06 22.93
CA VAL A 278 -4.39 8.79 24.21
C VAL A 278 -3.06 9.53 24.28
N CYS A 279 -2.30 9.55 23.18
CA CYS A 279 -1.09 10.35 23.05
C CYS A 279 -1.41 11.85 23.21
N TRP A 280 -2.46 12.33 22.55
CA TRP A 280 -2.97 13.70 22.69
C TRP A 280 -3.37 14.01 24.13
N LEU A 281 -4.13 13.14 24.79
CA LEU A 281 -4.48 13.33 26.21
C LEU A 281 -3.24 13.41 27.09
N SER A 282 -2.19 12.66 26.77
CA SER A 282 -0.92 12.63 27.52
C SER A 282 -0.09 13.89 27.28
N VAL A 283 0.06 14.32 26.02
CA VAL A 283 0.71 15.57 25.65
C VAL A 283 -0.05 16.77 26.20
N HIS A 284 -1.38 16.76 26.12
CA HIS A 284 -2.24 17.80 26.69
C HIS A 284 -2.10 17.89 28.21
N ARG A 285 -2.07 16.75 28.93
CA ARG A 285 -1.80 16.73 30.38
C ARG A 285 -0.41 17.28 30.69
N TRP A 286 0.59 16.99 29.87
CA TRP A 286 1.95 17.48 30.05
C TRP A 286 2.06 19.00 29.81
N ILE A 287 1.48 19.52 28.72
CA ILE A 287 1.44 20.96 28.41
C ILE A 287 0.67 21.71 29.52
N ALA A 288 -0.46 21.18 29.97
CA ALA A 288 -1.23 21.77 31.07
C ALA A 288 -0.41 21.83 32.37
N ARG A 289 0.35 20.78 32.71
CA ARG A 289 1.27 20.75 33.86
C ARG A 289 2.43 21.73 33.71
N SER A 290 3.05 21.80 32.53
CA SER A 290 4.17 22.70 32.23
C SER A 290 3.76 24.17 32.30
N GLN A 291 2.58 24.52 31.78
CA GLN A 291 2.03 25.88 31.91
C GLN A 291 1.68 26.22 33.35
N TRP A 292 1.20 25.25 34.14
CA TRP A 292 0.94 25.42 35.59
C TRP A 292 2.23 25.66 36.39
N LEU A 293 3.27 24.87 36.13
CA LEU A 293 4.59 25.03 36.78
C LEU A 293 5.22 26.39 36.48
N ASN A 294 5.13 26.85 35.22
CA ASN A 294 5.58 28.19 34.83
C ASN A 294 4.72 29.32 35.42
N LEU A 295 3.43 29.06 35.69
CA LEU A 295 2.53 30.01 36.35
C LEU A 295 2.87 30.18 37.82
N ASP A 296 3.23 29.11 38.53
CA ASP A 296 3.62 29.20 39.95
C ASP A 296 4.97 29.91 40.13
N GLN A 297 5.92 29.75 39.20
CA GLN A 297 7.15 30.57 39.17
C GLN A 297 6.86 32.06 38.87
N ARG A 298 5.89 32.37 38.01
CA ARG A 298 5.56 33.76 37.62
C ARG A 298 4.58 34.47 38.58
N LYS A 299 3.79 33.74 39.38
CA LYS A 299 2.95 34.31 40.45
C LYS A 299 3.77 35.01 41.54
N LEU A 300 5.01 34.56 41.77
CA LEU A 300 5.94 35.21 42.69
C LEU A 300 6.42 36.60 42.21
N LEU A 301 6.27 36.91 40.91
CA LEU A 301 6.79 38.14 40.29
C LEU A 301 5.71 39.10 39.75
N ASN A 302 4.44 38.68 39.63
CA ASN A 302 3.40 39.47 38.95
C ASN A 302 2.11 39.67 39.76
N ARG A 303 1.64 40.93 39.81
CA ARG A 303 0.47 41.40 40.59
C ARG A 303 -0.91 41.06 40.03
N PHE A 304 -1.04 40.44 38.85
CA PHE A 304 -2.34 40.19 38.20
C PHE A 304 -2.57 38.72 37.78
N PRO A 305 -2.94 37.83 38.71
CA PRO A 305 -3.12 36.39 38.46
C PRO A 305 -4.37 36.06 37.61
N LEU A 306 -5.33 36.98 37.53
CA LEU A 306 -6.67 36.72 36.97
C LEU A 306 -6.69 36.61 35.44
N ARG A 307 -5.87 37.41 34.75
CA ARG A 307 -5.77 37.42 33.27
C ARG A 307 -5.22 36.11 32.71
N TYR A 308 -4.24 35.52 33.40
CA TYR A 308 -3.66 34.23 33.00
C TYR A 308 -4.60 33.06 33.29
N SER A 309 -5.35 33.10 34.39
CA SER A 309 -6.36 32.09 34.71
C SER A 309 -7.46 32.03 33.65
N LEU A 310 -7.97 33.18 33.23
CA LEU A 310 -9.00 33.26 32.18
C LEU A 310 -8.49 32.76 30.82
N LYS A 311 -7.27 33.15 30.40
CA LYS A 311 -6.68 32.70 29.14
C LYS A 311 -6.46 31.17 29.13
N SER A 312 -6.01 30.60 30.24
CA SER A 312 -5.85 29.15 30.40
C SER A 312 -7.19 28.40 30.33
N ARG A 313 -8.23 28.93 31.00
CA ARG A 313 -9.58 28.31 30.98
C ARG A 313 -10.23 28.37 29.60
N LEU A 314 -10.09 29.48 28.88
CA LEU A 314 -10.60 29.62 27.50
C LEU A 314 -9.87 28.70 26.53
N PHE A 315 -8.54 28.55 26.68
CA PHE A 315 -7.76 27.58 25.90
C PHE A 315 -8.23 26.14 26.14
N LEU A 316 -8.43 25.75 27.41
CA LEU A 316 -8.96 24.43 27.78
C LEU A 316 -10.36 24.18 27.21
N GLN A 317 -11.24 25.19 27.23
CA GLN A 317 -12.61 25.07 26.75
C GLN A 317 -12.71 25.01 25.21
N SER A 318 -11.84 25.75 24.50
CA SER A 318 -11.75 25.71 23.04
C SER A 318 -11.16 24.39 22.54
N MET A 319 -10.21 23.81 23.28
CA MET A 319 -9.56 22.54 22.90
C MET A 319 -10.40 21.30 23.23
N THR A 320 -11.18 21.30 24.32
CA THR A 320 -12.08 20.19 24.68
C THR A 320 -13.27 20.03 23.75
N ARG A 321 -13.67 21.10 23.05
CA ARG A 321 -14.68 21.06 21.97
C ARG A 321 -14.12 20.67 20.61
N ASN A 322 -12.80 20.57 20.46
CA ASN A 322 -12.17 20.24 19.19
C ASN A 322 -12.21 18.71 18.99
N GLN A 323 -13.00 18.22 18.03
CA GLN A 323 -13.10 16.79 17.72
C GLN A 323 -11.87 16.34 16.93
N PHE A 324 -10.75 16.18 17.62
CA PHE A 324 -9.52 15.68 17.03
C PHE A 324 -9.61 14.16 16.80
N GLY A 325 -9.55 13.71 15.54
CA GLY A 325 -9.52 12.30 15.16
C GLY A 325 -9.67 12.10 13.64
N PHE A 326 -9.11 11.01 13.10
CA PHE A 326 -9.40 10.54 11.74
C PHE A 326 -10.90 10.25 11.63
N THR A 327 -11.63 11.03 10.84
CA THR A 327 -13.00 10.73 10.46
C THR A 327 -12.99 9.84 9.22
N CYS A 328 -12.75 8.55 9.41
CA CYS A 328 -13.10 7.58 8.37
C CYS A 328 -14.63 7.51 8.32
N GLY A 329 -15.24 8.19 7.35
CA GLY A 329 -16.68 8.16 7.12
C GLY A 329 -17.49 9.05 8.07
N ARG A 330 -17.60 10.32 7.70
CA ARG A 330 -18.89 11.02 7.74
C ARG A 330 -19.22 11.51 6.35
#